data_AF-A0A8T6UBK5-F1
#
_entry.id   AF-A0A8T6UBK5-F1
#
_cell.length_a   1.000
_cell.length_b   1.000
_cell.length_c   1.000
_cell.angle_alpha   90.00
_cell.angle_beta   90.00
_cell.angle_gamma   90.00
#
_symmetry.space_group_name_H-M   'P 1'
#
loop_
_entity.id
_entity.type
_entity.pdbx_description
1 polymer ?
#
loop_
_entity_poly.entity_id
_entity_poly.type
_entity_poly.pdbx_seq_one_letter_code
_entity_poly.pdbx_strand_id
1 'polypeptide(L)'
;MVEKEKRKNYSEQQVKTLSSKVVSSTEKIVFVTRYSRDMDRFRSFYDVAKSNRRKIVVSPKTAHLLSRLVEDKRLDLPDPSKDESILVYYKRKKSGDFEQKDYYVWEREFMDKMVTYEFVHENQSKLVMDLDFYQFAELIDIKPKAGSHFIHSMSEPYSEEDIADQVMHNWLDHFEMQFHQL
;
A
#
# COMPACT_ATOMS: atom_id res chain seq x y z
N MET A 1 -2.09 16.36 15.65
CA MET A 1 -2.39 17.03 14.38
C MET A 1 -1.22 16.80 13.47
N VAL A 2 -1.40 15.83 12.59
CA VAL A 2 -0.51 15.49 11.49
C VAL A 2 -0.27 16.76 10.67
N GLU A 3 0.99 17.02 10.32
CA GLU A 3 1.37 18.18 9.53
C GLU A 3 0.74 18.12 8.13
N LYS A 4 0.11 19.22 7.70
CA LYS A 4 -0.42 19.34 6.34
C LYS A 4 0.68 19.82 5.40
N GLU A 5 1.20 18.91 4.58
CA GLU A 5 2.18 19.24 3.55
C GLU A 5 1.51 19.81 2.29
N LYS A 6 2.12 20.83 1.67
CA LYS A 6 1.61 21.39 0.41
C LYS A 6 1.89 20.44 -0.76
N ARG A 7 0.85 20.12 -1.53
CA ARG A 7 0.95 19.32 -2.75
C ARG A 7 1.89 19.96 -3.78
N LYS A 8 2.67 19.11 -4.45
CA LYS A 8 3.50 19.44 -5.60
C LYS A 8 3.38 18.33 -6.64
N ASN A 9 3.55 18.69 -7.92
CA ASN A 9 3.61 17.70 -8.99
C ASN A 9 5.03 17.15 -9.07
N TYR A 10 5.18 15.86 -8.77
CA TYR A 10 6.44 15.13 -8.86
C TYR A 10 6.44 14.18 -10.05
N SER A 11 7.57 14.08 -10.74
CA SER A 11 7.81 12.99 -11.70
C SER A 11 8.01 11.66 -10.98
N GLU A 12 7.83 10.54 -11.67
CA GLU A 12 8.05 9.20 -11.09
C GLU A 12 9.45 9.03 -10.48
N GLN A 13 10.47 9.62 -11.11
CA GLN A 13 11.83 9.60 -10.57
C GLN A 13 11.95 10.40 -9.26
N GLN A 14 11.24 11.53 -9.14
CA GLN A 14 11.20 12.30 -7.91
C GLN A 14 10.44 11.56 -6.81
N VAL A 15 9.28 10.99 -7.14
CA VAL A 15 8.49 10.15 -6.21
C VAL A 15 9.35 9.02 -5.67
N LYS A 16 9.96 8.23 -6.55
CA LYS A 16 10.86 7.13 -6.18
C LYS A 16 11.98 7.60 -5.24
N THR A 17 12.63 8.73 -5.56
CA THR A 17 13.73 9.27 -4.75
C THR A 17 13.26 9.74 -3.38
N LEU A 18 12.15 10.48 -3.31
CA LEU A 18 11.62 11.03 -2.06
C LEU A 18 11.04 9.92 -1.18
N SER A 19 10.24 9.02 -1.75
CA SER A 19 9.70 7.87 -1.04
C SER A 19 10.80 6.94 -0.54
N SER A 20 11.88 6.72 -1.30
CA SER A 20 13.02 5.93 -0.80
C SER A 20 13.73 6.60 0.38
N LYS A 21 13.77 7.93 0.46
CA LYS A 21 14.30 8.62 1.65
C LYS A 21 13.43 8.38 2.89
N VAL A 22 12.11 8.39 2.73
CA VAL A 22 11.16 8.08 3.81
C VAL A 22 11.31 6.61 4.26
N VAL A 23 11.36 5.68 3.31
CA VAL A 23 11.44 4.24 3.62
C VAL A 23 12.77 3.85 4.26
N SER A 24 13.88 4.47 3.84
CA SER A 24 15.23 4.21 4.41
C SER A 24 15.44 4.83 5.79
N SER A 25 14.70 5.88 6.16
CA SER A 25 14.91 6.61 7.41
C SER A 25 14.18 6.01 8.63
N THR A 26 13.43 4.93 8.44
CA THR A 26 12.57 4.36 9.47
C THR A 26 12.74 2.86 9.56
N GLU A 27 12.47 2.28 10.73
CA GLU A 27 12.28 0.84 10.92
C GLU A 27 10.80 0.49 11.18
N LYS A 28 9.89 1.44 10.96
CA LYS A 28 8.45 1.23 11.09
C LYS A 28 7.84 0.93 9.72
N ILE A 29 6.59 0.48 9.70
CA ILE A 29 5.88 0.26 8.44
C ILE A 29 5.68 1.58 7.71
N VAL A 30 5.74 1.51 6.38
CA VAL A 30 5.37 2.61 5.50
C VAL A 30 4.16 2.19 4.69
N PHE A 31 3.06 2.89 4.87
CA PHE A 31 1.89 2.76 4.02
C PHE A 31 2.01 3.72 2.86
N VAL A 32 1.54 3.30 1.69
CA VAL A 32 1.51 4.11 0.48
C VAL A 32 0.12 4.08 -0.09
N THR A 33 -0.35 5.20 -0.62
CA THR A 33 -1.62 5.26 -1.33
C THR A 33 -1.45 5.96 -2.66
N ARG A 34 -2.03 5.37 -3.71
CA ARG A 34 -1.94 5.82 -5.11
C ARG A 34 -3.25 5.52 -5.83
N TYR A 35 -3.44 6.08 -7.02
CA TYR A 35 -4.57 5.63 -7.83
C TYR A 35 -4.39 4.16 -8.22
N SER A 36 -5.45 3.39 -8.01
CA SER A 36 -5.42 1.93 -8.23
C SER A 36 -4.94 1.51 -9.62
N ARG A 37 -5.21 2.32 -10.66
CA ARG A 37 -4.85 2.07 -12.07
C ARG A 37 -3.52 2.71 -12.51
N ASP A 38 -2.87 3.47 -11.64
CA ASP A 38 -1.56 4.06 -11.93
C ASP A 38 -0.46 3.01 -11.69
N MET A 39 -0.07 2.35 -12.78
CA MET A 39 0.91 1.25 -12.77
C MET A 39 2.35 1.75 -12.80
N ASP A 40 2.60 2.95 -13.35
CA ASP A 40 3.92 3.59 -13.26
C ASP A 40 4.22 3.94 -11.80
N ARG A 41 3.23 4.51 -11.09
CA ARG A 41 3.35 4.79 -9.67
C ARG A 41 3.49 3.53 -8.83
N PHE A 42 2.77 2.47 -9.18
CA PHE A 42 2.97 1.17 -8.55
C PHE A 42 4.43 0.70 -8.72
N ARG A 43 4.95 0.77 -9.95
CA ARG A 43 6.31 0.35 -10.25
C ARG A 43 7.34 1.14 -9.45
N SER A 44 7.14 2.46 -9.32
CA SER A 44 7.96 3.31 -8.44
C SER A 44 8.00 2.78 -7.00
N PHE A 45 6.86 2.48 -6.40
CA PHE A 45 6.81 1.96 -5.01
C PHE A 45 7.35 0.53 -4.86
N TYR A 46 7.13 -0.33 -5.86
CA TYR A 46 7.74 -1.66 -5.90
C TYR A 46 9.27 -1.57 -5.90
N ASP A 47 9.86 -0.70 -6.72
CA ASP A 47 11.30 -0.47 -6.75
C ASP A 47 11.82 0.14 -5.45
N VAL A 48 11.05 1.05 -4.83
CA VAL A 48 11.37 1.62 -3.51
C VAL A 48 11.41 0.51 -2.46
N ALA A 49 10.41 -0.37 -2.42
CA ALA A 49 10.39 -1.48 -1.47
C ALA A 49 11.64 -2.37 -1.65
N LYS A 50 11.92 -2.82 -2.88
CA LYS A 50 13.06 -3.70 -3.16
C LYS A 50 14.41 -3.06 -2.86
N SER A 51 14.63 -1.82 -3.27
CA SER A 51 15.90 -1.12 -3.02
C SER A 51 16.17 -0.89 -1.53
N ASN A 52 15.11 -0.84 -0.71
CA ASN A 52 15.18 -0.76 0.75
C ASN A 52 15.08 -2.12 1.45
N ARG A 53 15.20 -3.24 0.71
CA ARG A 53 15.13 -4.63 1.23
C ARG A 53 13.83 -4.92 1.99
N ARG A 54 12.72 -4.32 1.54
CA ARG A 54 11.37 -4.54 2.04
C ARG A 54 10.53 -5.23 0.98
N LYS A 55 9.50 -5.95 1.43
CA LYS A 55 8.46 -6.49 0.54
C LYS A 55 7.35 -5.47 0.36
N ILE A 56 6.76 -5.41 -0.83
CA ILE A 56 5.55 -4.64 -1.08
C ILE A 56 4.32 -5.52 -0.82
N VAL A 57 3.38 -5.01 -0.02
CA VAL A 57 2.13 -5.68 0.30
C VAL A 57 1.02 -5.01 -0.50
N VAL A 58 0.24 -5.78 -1.25
CA VAL A 58 -0.84 -5.26 -2.12
C VAL A 58 -2.16 -5.97 -1.85
N SER A 59 -3.28 -5.37 -2.26
CA SER A 59 -4.58 -6.04 -2.20
C SER A 59 -4.72 -7.14 -3.27
N PRO A 60 -5.65 -8.12 -3.11
CA PRO A 60 -5.95 -9.11 -4.15
C PRO A 60 -6.39 -8.46 -5.46
N LYS A 61 -7.06 -7.30 -5.38
CA LYS A 61 -7.45 -6.52 -6.55
C LYS A 61 -6.24 -5.99 -7.32
N THR A 62 -5.25 -5.45 -6.63
CA THR A 62 -4.00 -4.99 -7.25
C THR A 62 -3.20 -6.17 -7.82
N ALA A 63 -3.09 -7.27 -7.08
CA ALA A 63 -2.45 -8.50 -7.58
C ALA A 63 -3.14 -9.00 -8.85
N HIS A 64 -4.47 -9.05 -8.86
CA HIS A 64 -5.23 -9.45 -10.06
C HIS A 64 -4.98 -8.51 -11.24
N LEU A 65 -4.94 -7.19 -11.02
CA LEU A 65 -4.63 -6.25 -12.09
C LEU A 65 -3.22 -6.49 -12.65
N LEU A 66 -2.22 -6.69 -11.80
CA LEU A 66 -0.85 -6.98 -12.21
C LEU A 66 -0.76 -8.28 -13.01
N SER A 67 -1.43 -9.35 -12.58
CA SER A 67 -1.39 -10.64 -13.30
C SER A 67 -2.02 -10.56 -14.69
N ARG A 68 -2.96 -9.63 -14.91
CA ARG A 68 -3.53 -9.37 -16.24
C ARG A 68 -2.66 -8.48 -17.12
N LEU A 69 -1.85 -7.62 -16.52
CA LEU A 69 -1.01 -6.66 -17.25
C LEU A 69 0.42 -7.17 -17.51
N VAL A 70 0.88 -8.18 -16.78
CA VAL A 70 2.24 -8.72 -16.90
C VAL A 70 2.56 -9.29 -18.29
N GLU A 71 1.55 -9.67 -19.06
CA GLU A 71 1.72 -10.16 -20.44
C GLU A 71 1.98 -9.05 -21.46
N ASP A 72 1.71 -7.78 -21.11
CA ASP A 72 1.95 -6.64 -21.98
C ASP A 72 3.45 -6.29 -22.00
N LYS A 73 4.10 -6.55 -23.14
CA LYS A 73 5.53 -6.29 -23.36
C LYS A 73 5.92 -4.81 -23.27
N ARG A 74 4.96 -3.88 -23.27
CA ARG A 74 5.20 -2.44 -23.11
C ARG A 74 5.26 -2.02 -21.65
N LEU A 75 4.80 -2.86 -20.72
CA LEU A 75 4.78 -2.60 -19.30
C LEU A 75 5.88 -3.41 -18.60
N ASP A 76 6.71 -2.74 -17.82
CA ASP A 76 7.67 -3.41 -16.94
C ASP A 76 7.02 -3.59 -15.57
N LEU A 77 6.22 -4.64 -15.42
CA LEU A 77 5.50 -4.95 -14.18
C LEU A 77 5.91 -6.31 -13.63
N PRO A 78 6.02 -6.43 -12.29
CA PRO A 78 6.33 -7.71 -11.65
C PRO A 78 5.12 -8.66 -11.71
N ASP A 79 5.41 -9.95 -11.87
CA ASP A 79 4.41 -11.01 -11.75
C ASP A 79 4.08 -11.25 -10.27
N PRO A 80 2.85 -10.94 -9.80
CA PRO A 80 2.48 -11.08 -8.40
C PRO A 80 2.53 -12.53 -7.93
N SER A 81 2.33 -13.53 -8.81
CA SER A 81 2.36 -14.95 -8.45
C SER A 81 3.79 -15.50 -8.38
N LYS A 82 4.77 -14.89 -9.05
CA LYS A 82 6.16 -15.38 -9.08
C LYS A 82 7.15 -14.54 -8.29
N ASP A 83 6.90 -13.24 -8.11
CA ASP A 83 7.85 -12.36 -7.44
C ASP A 83 7.75 -12.46 -5.90
N GLU A 84 8.82 -12.94 -5.26
CA GLU A 84 8.92 -13.09 -3.80
C GLU A 84 8.90 -11.76 -3.02
N SER A 85 9.10 -10.64 -3.71
CA SER A 85 9.06 -9.29 -3.15
C SER A 85 7.63 -8.79 -2.98
N ILE A 86 6.63 -9.50 -3.52
CA ILE A 86 5.21 -9.15 -3.45
C ILE A 86 4.50 -10.10 -2.49
N LEU A 87 3.74 -9.52 -1.57
CA LEU A 87 2.81 -10.22 -0.69
C LEU A 87 1.39 -9.71 -0.94
N VAL A 88 0.38 -10.55 -0.72
CA VAL A 88 -1.01 -10.18 -0.97
C VAL A 88 -1.79 -10.15 0.34
N TYR A 89 -2.28 -8.98 0.72
CA TYR A 89 -3.02 -8.78 1.97
C TYR A 89 -4.47 -9.19 1.83
N TYR A 90 -4.89 -10.24 2.54
CA TYR A 90 -6.28 -10.65 2.59
C TYR A 90 -6.93 -10.08 3.84
N LYS A 91 -8.09 -9.45 3.63
CA LYS A 91 -8.97 -9.02 4.70
C LYS A 91 -9.72 -10.20 5.27
N ARG A 92 -10.05 -10.13 6.55
CA ARG A 92 -11.00 -11.07 7.15
C ARG A 92 -12.36 -10.96 6.44
N LYS A 93 -12.93 -12.09 5.98
CA LYS A 93 -14.25 -12.16 5.34
C LYS A 93 -15.04 -13.36 5.85
N LYS A 94 -16.38 -13.26 5.83
CA LYS A 94 -17.32 -14.34 6.17
C LYS A 94 -16.97 -15.07 7.48
N SER A 95 -16.45 -16.30 7.40
CA SER A 95 -16.12 -17.10 8.59
C SER A 95 -15.02 -16.46 9.43
N GLY A 96 -14.09 -15.78 8.75
CA GLY A 96 -12.97 -15.09 9.36
C GLY A 96 -11.70 -15.93 9.49
N ASP A 97 -11.76 -17.20 9.07
CA ASP A 97 -10.66 -18.16 9.14
C ASP A 97 -9.75 -18.15 7.90
N PHE A 98 -9.93 -17.14 7.02
CA PHE A 98 -9.15 -16.96 5.79
C PHE A 98 -9.22 -18.16 4.83
N GLU A 99 -10.31 -18.90 4.85
CA GLU A 99 -10.50 -20.06 3.98
C GLU A 99 -10.88 -19.64 2.55
N GLN A 100 -10.57 -20.50 1.56
CA GLN A 100 -10.94 -20.23 0.15
C GLN A 100 -12.44 -19.91 -0.03
N LYS A 101 -13.32 -20.53 0.77
CA LYS A 101 -14.78 -20.31 0.71
C LYS A 101 -15.19 -18.88 1.08
N ASP A 102 -14.34 -18.16 1.82
CA ASP A 102 -14.59 -16.78 2.25
C ASP A 102 -14.36 -15.79 1.11
N TYR A 103 -13.52 -16.16 0.15
CA TYR A 103 -13.09 -15.30 -0.95
C TYR A 103 -13.74 -15.68 -2.29
N TYR A 104 -13.88 -14.68 -3.16
CA TYR A 104 -14.32 -14.90 -4.53
C TYR A 104 -13.26 -15.69 -5.31
N VAL A 105 -13.67 -16.42 -6.35
CA VAL A 105 -12.77 -17.28 -7.14
C VAL A 105 -11.56 -16.50 -7.68
N TRP A 106 -11.78 -15.27 -8.17
CA TRP A 106 -10.71 -14.41 -8.70
C TRP A 106 -9.71 -13.96 -7.63
N GLU A 107 -10.11 -13.93 -6.35
CA GLU A 107 -9.20 -13.60 -5.24
C GLU A 107 -8.34 -14.80 -4.87
N ARG A 108 -8.76 -16.04 -5.12
CA ARG A 108 -8.07 -17.24 -4.61
C ARG A 108 -6.72 -17.51 -5.27
N GLU A 109 -6.49 -16.91 -6.44
CA GLU A 109 -5.29 -17.10 -7.26
C GLU A 109 -3.98 -16.79 -6.53
N PHE A 110 -4.00 -15.89 -5.54
CA PHE A 110 -2.81 -15.40 -4.83
C PHE A 110 -2.78 -15.80 -3.35
N MET A 111 -3.57 -16.80 -2.95
CA MET A 111 -3.64 -17.22 -1.53
C MET A 111 -2.35 -17.90 -1.04
N ASP A 112 -1.51 -18.39 -1.94
CA ASP A 112 -0.17 -18.89 -1.63
C ASP A 112 0.76 -17.78 -1.11
N LYS A 113 0.51 -16.53 -1.50
CA LYS A 113 1.21 -15.32 -1.04
C LYS A 113 0.42 -14.51 -0.04
N MET A 114 -0.63 -15.09 0.53
CA MET A 114 -1.49 -14.43 1.49
C MET A 114 -0.72 -14.00 2.74
N VAL A 115 -0.95 -12.75 3.13
CA VAL A 115 -0.63 -12.24 4.46
C VAL A 115 -1.88 -11.62 5.07
N THR A 116 -1.96 -11.68 6.39
CA THR A 116 -3.10 -11.15 7.18
C THR A 116 -2.64 -9.95 8.01
N TYR A 117 -3.56 -9.36 8.78
CA TYR A 117 -3.22 -8.25 9.68
C TYR A 117 -2.20 -8.68 10.74
N GLU A 118 -2.25 -9.92 11.23
CA GLU A 118 -1.28 -10.45 12.19
C GLU A 118 0.13 -10.45 11.60
N PHE A 119 0.29 -10.95 10.38
CA PHE A 119 1.58 -10.95 9.70
C PHE A 119 2.12 -9.52 9.52
N VAL A 120 1.26 -8.59 9.08
CA VAL A 120 1.65 -7.18 8.89
C VAL A 120 2.05 -6.55 10.22
N HIS A 121 1.30 -6.80 11.29
CA HIS A 121 1.57 -6.32 12.64
C HIS A 121 2.95 -6.76 13.14
N GLU A 122 3.31 -8.03 12.92
CA GLU A 122 4.58 -8.61 13.37
C GLU A 122 5.78 -8.19 12.51
N ASN A 123 5.57 -7.89 11.23
CA ASN A 123 6.64 -7.68 10.25
C ASN A 123 6.80 -6.24 9.76
N GLN A 124 6.21 -5.25 10.46
CA GLN A 124 6.14 -3.84 10.04
C GLN A 124 7.44 -3.25 9.45
N SER A 125 8.61 -3.53 10.04
CA SER A 125 9.90 -2.99 9.57
C SER A 125 10.35 -3.50 8.20
N LYS A 126 9.76 -4.62 7.74
CA LYS A 126 10.11 -5.29 6.49
C LYS A 126 9.15 -4.98 5.36
N LEU A 127 8.15 -4.12 5.59
CA LEU A 127 7.01 -3.94 4.69
C LEU A 127 6.88 -2.49 4.22
N VAL A 128 6.48 -2.37 2.96
CA VAL A 128 5.81 -1.20 2.41
C VAL A 128 4.43 -1.68 1.97
N MET A 129 3.35 -1.10 2.49
CA MET A 129 2.00 -1.59 2.23
C MET A 129 1.20 -0.60 1.38
N ASP A 130 0.75 -1.03 0.22
CA ASP A 130 -0.25 -0.33 -0.59
C ASP A 130 -1.60 -0.46 0.11
N LEU A 131 -2.07 0.65 0.70
CA LEU A 131 -3.31 0.73 1.45
C LEU A 131 -4.14 1.89 0.92
N ASP A 132 -5.28 1.57 0.32
CA ASP A 132 -6.22 2.58 -0.13
C ASP A 132 -7.04 3.15 1.05
N PHE A 133 -7.60 4.36 0.87
CA PHE A 133 -8.41 5.03 1.89
C PHE A 133 -9.61 4.21 2.36
N TYR A 134 -10.25 3.45 1.47
CA TYR A 134 -11.41 2.61 1.79
C TYR A 134 -11.02 1.38 2.63
N GLN A 135 -9.73 1.11 2.76
CA GLN A 135 -9.18 0.02 3.54
C GLN A 135 -8.62 0.45 4.90
N PHE A 136 -8.73 1.72 5.29
CA PHE A 136 -8.17 2.23 6.55
C PHE A 136 -8.71 1.53 7.82
N ALA A 137 -9.91 0.96 7.77
CA ALA A 137 -10.43 0.17 8.88
C ALA A 137 -9.51 -1.01 9.28
N GLU A 138 -8.69 -1.52 8.36
CA GLU A 138 -7.72 -2.59 8.66
C GLU A 138 -6.61 -2.13 9.62
N LEU A 139 -6.38 -0.81 9.75
CA LEU A 139 -5.40 -0.27 10.69
C LEU A 139 -5.74 -0.62 12.15
N ILE A 140 -7.03 -0.83 12.46
CA ILE A 140 -7.50 -1.25 13.80
C ILE A 140 -6.86 -2.59 14.20
N ASP A 141 -6.80 -3.53 13.26
CA ASP A 141 -6.27 -4.86 13.49
C ASP A 141 -4.75 -4.91 13.24
N ILE A 142 -4.25 -4.19 12.23
CA ILE A 142 -2.81 -4.08 11.92
C ILE A 142 -2.04 -3.41 13.07
N LYS A 143 -2.64 -2.43 13.75
CA LYS A 143 -2.04 -1.67 14.86
C LYS A 143 -0.63 -1.18 14.51
N PRO A 144 -0.50 -0.24 13.56
CA PRO A 144 0.80 0.29 13.19
C PRO A 144 1.50 0.90 14.40
N LYS A 145 2.82 0.73 14.50
CA LYS A 145 3.62 1.34 15.56
C LYS A 145 3.53 2.86 15.46
N ALA A 146 3.36 3.55 16.59
CA ALA A 146 3.34 5.02 16.63
C ALA A 146 4.55 5.61 15.89
N GLY A 147 4.33 6.63 15.07
CA GLY A 147 5.30 7.23 14.15
C GLY A 147 5.57 6.41 12.88
N SER A 148 4.69 5.47 12.52
CA SER A 148 4.70 4.84 11.18
C SER A 148 4.40 5.89 10.10
N HIS A 149 4.78 5.62 8.86
CA HIS A 149 4.68 6.62 7.79
C HIS A 149 3.53 6.31 6.84
N PHE A 150 2.87 7.36 6.34
CA PHE A 150 1.87 7.30 5.30
C PHE A 150 2.25 8.23 4.16
N ILE A 151 2.53 7.66 2.98
CA ILE A 151 2.85 8.40 1.77
C ILE A 151 1.57 8.52 0.94
N HIS A 152 1.05 9.74 0.82
CA HIS A 152 -0.08 10.07 -0.03
C HIS A 152 0.41 10.49 -1.41
N SER A 153 0.16 9.64 -2.41
CA SER A 153 0.71 9.72 -3.75
C SER A 153 -0.37 9.65 -4.83
N MET A 154 -1.33 10.57 -4.74
CA MET A 154 -2.41 10.78 -5.72
C MET A 154 -2.41 12.23 -6.20
N SER A 155 -2.98 12.50 -7.39
CA SER A 155 -3.32 13.86 -7.85
C SER A 155 -4.65 14.33 -7.23
N GLU A 156 -5.12 15.52 -7.58
CA GLU A 156 -6.36 16.07 -7.03
C GLU A 156 -7.55 15.12 -7.23
N PRO A 157 -8.33 14.83 -6.17
CA PRO A 157 -9.64 14.25 -6.38
C PRO A 157 -10.48 15.22 -7.21
N TYR A 158 -11.30 14.69 -8.11
CA TYR A 158 -12.18 15.48 -8.98
C TYR A 158 -13.32 16.20 -8.22
N SER A 159 -13.37 16.10 -6.89
CA SER A 159 -14.38 16.73 -6.02
C SER A 159 -13.71 17.53 -4.90
N GLU A 160 -14.10 18.80 -4.76
CA GLU A 160 -13.69 19.76 -3.72
C GLU A 160 -14.25 19.44 -2.31
N GLU A 161 -14.71 18.21 -2.05
CA GLU A 161 -15.21 17.84 -0.72
C GLU A 161 -14.06 17.41 0.21
N ASP A 162 -13.65 18.37 1.03
CA ASP A 162 -12.59 18.32 2.07
C ASP A 162 -12.77 17.21 3.14
N ILE A 163 -13.91 16.50 3.13
CA ILE A 163 -14.26 15.49 4.14
C ILE A 163 -13.34 14.26 4.04
N ALA A 164 -13.01 13.81 2.82
CA ALA A 164 -12.17 12.62 2.66
C ALA A 164 -10.74 12.86 3.17
N ASP A 165 -10.18 14.04 2.89
CA ASP A 165 -8.87 14.48 3.42
C ASP A 165 -8.89 14.57 4.94
N GLN A 166 -9.92 15.21 5.50
CA GLN A 166 -10.06 15.34 6.95
C GLN A 166 -10.20 13.98 7.65
N VAL A 167 -11.00 13.06 7.09
CA VAL A 167 -11.16 11.71 7.64
C VAL A 167 -9.84 10.94 7.55
N MET A 168 -9.10 11.05 6.45
CA MET A 168 -7.77 10.44 6.31
C MET A 168 -6.84 10.96 7.40
N HIS A 169 -6.71 12.27 7.56
CA HIS A 169 -5.85 12.86 8.59
C HIS A 169 -6.26 12.46 10.01
N ASN A 170 -7.56 12.33 10.30
CA ASN A 170 -8.04 11.85 11.60
C ASN A 170 -7.57 10.41 11.89
N TRP A 171 -7.59 9.53 10.90
CA TRP A 171 -7.05 8.17 11.04
C TRP A 171 -5.54 8.18 11.29
N LEU A 172 -4.81 8.99 10.53
CA LEU A 172 -3.35 9.12 10.70
C LEU A 172 -3.00 9.68 12.09
N ASP A 173 -3.74 10.68 12.57
CA ASP A 173 -3.58 11.24 13.91
C ASP A 173 -3.89 10.20 14.99
N HIS A 174 -4.97 9.42 14.84
CA HIS A 174 -5.35 8.39 15.80
C HIS A 174 -4.28 7.32 15.99
N PHE A 175 -3.57 6.96 14.91
CA PHE A 175 -2.48 5.98 14.93
C PHE A 175 -1.09 6.62 15.03
N GLU A 176 -1.02 7.93 15.31
CA GLU A 176 0.22 8.70 15.47
C GLU A 176 1.17 8.57 14.26
N MET A 177 0.61 8.55 13.05
CA MET A 177 1.35 8.36 11.81
C MET A 177 1.88 9.67 11.24
N GLN A 178 3.03 9.61 10.58
CA GLN A 178 3.62 10.74 9.85
C GLN A 178 3.12 10.74 8.40
N PHE A 179 2.52 11.85 7.98
CA PHE A 179 2.04 12.04 6.61
C PHE A 179 3.12 12.65 5.71
N HIS A 180 3.16 12.20 4.46
CA HIS A 180 4.06 12.68 3.42
C HIS A 180 3.25 12.86 2.13
N GLN A 181 3.22 14.06 1.56
CA GLN A 181 2.55 14.34 0.28
C GLN A 181 3.57 14.25 -0.86
N LEU A 182 3.58 13.11 -1.57
CA LEU A 182 4.54 12.80 -2.64
C LEU A 182 3.88 12.45 -3.97
#